data_AF-A0A496RDC1-F1
#
_entry.id   AF-A0A496RDC1-F1
#
_cell.length_a   1.000
_cell.length_b   1.000
_cell.length_c   1.000
_cell.angle_alpha   90.00
_cell.angle_beta   90.00
_cell.angle_gamma   90.00
#
_symmetry.space_group_name_H-M   'P 1'
#
loop_
_entity.id
_entity.type
_entity.pdbx_description
1 polymer ?
#
loop_
_entity_poly.entity_id
_entity_poly.type
_entity_poly.pdbx_seq_one_letter_code
_entity_poly.pdbx_strand_id
1 'polypeptide(L)'
;MTKALDKEKVKKAARNSIPLSIKTYTLPHETEIYLEEVLKVFLEEFGQDHLKDRLAYCMKELAVNAKKANTKRVYFKEKNLNIDNEEDYKIGMKTFKSDTLNNIDHYLELQKQAGL
;
A
#
# COMPACT_ATOMS: atom_id res chain seq x y z
N MET A 1 -17.73 4.59 -0.40
CA MET A 1 -18.35 4.11 0.84
C MET A 1 -17.37 3.22 1.56
N THR A 2 -16.75 3.72 2.62
CA THR A 2 -15.88 2.96 3.51
C THR A 2 -16.75 1.92 4.20
N LYS A 3 -16.58 0.65 3.84
CA LYS A 3 -17.36 -0.46 4.42
C LYS A 3 -16.98 -0.54 5.90
N ALA A 4 -17.97 -0.46 6.79
CA ALA A 4 -17.73 -0.60 8.22
C ALA A 4 -16.93 -1.89 8.51
N LEU A 5 -15.96 -1.81 9.42
CA LEU A 5 -15.11 -2.93 9.77
C LEU A 5 -15.93 -4.07 10.37
N ASP A 6 -15.91 -5.23 9.72
CA ASP A 6 -16.43 -6.47 10.28
C ASP A 6 -15.42 -7.04 11.28
N LYS A 7 -15.58 -6.61 12.55
CA LYS A 7 -14.68 -7.00 13.64
C LYS A 7 -14.69 -8.50 13.86
N GLU A 8 -15.84 -9.15 13.80
CA GLU A 8 -15.95 -10.60 14.01
C GLU A 8 -15.20 -11.39 12.94
N LYS A 9 -15.20 -10.92 11.69
CA LYS A 9 -14.35 -11.50 10.64
C LYS A 9 -12.86 -11.40 10.98
N VAL A 10 -12.39 -10.25 11.48
CA VAL A 10 -10.98 -10.07 11.88
C VAL A 10 -10.64 -11.00 13.04
N LYS A 11 -11.48 -11.07 14.08
CA LYS A 11 -11.27 -11.96 15.22
C LYS A 11 -11.22 -13.43 14.81
N LYS A 12 -12.16 -13.87 13.98
CA LYS A 12 -12.18 -15.23 13.45
C LYS A 12 -10.90 -15.54 12.67
N ALA A 13 -10.42 -14.59 11.87
CA ALA A 13 -9.18 -14.77 11.12
C ALA A 13 -7.96 -14.88 12.04
N ALA A 14 -7.87 -14.02 13.05
CA ALA A 14 -6.81 -14.06 14.06
C ALA A 14 -6.77 -15.42 14.79
N ARG A 15 -7.89 -15.86 15.37
CA ARG A 15 -8.01 -17.11 16.14
C ARG A 15 -7.69 -18.36 15.33
N ASN A 16 -8.02 -18.36 14.03
CA ASN A 16 -7.86 -19.52 13.16
C ASN A 16 -6.63 -19.42 12.25
N SER A 17 -5.76 -18.42 12.46
CA SER A 17 -4.58 -18.17 11.62
C SER A 17 -4.89 -18.07 10.12
N ILE A 18 -6.04 -17.47 9.77
CA ILE A 18 -6.45 -17.24 8.39
C ILE A 18 -5.88 -15.89 7.94
N PRO A 19 -5.15 -15.83 6.80
CA PRO A 19 -4.65 -14.57 6.27
C PRO A 19 -5.79 -13.58 5.96
N LEU A 20 -5.64 -12.34 6.40
CA LEU A 20 -6.56 -11.25 6.07
C LEU A 20 -5.99 -10.46 4.90
N SER A 21 -6.59 -10.58 3.72
CA SER A 21 -6.16 -9.87 2.52
C SER A 21 -7.04 -8.66 2.23
N ILE A 22 -6.41 -7.50 2.08
CA ILE A 22 -7.05 -6.24 1.71
C ILE A 22 -6.41 -5.78 0.39
N LYS A 23 -7.24 -5.54 -0.62
CA LYS A 23 -6.79 -5.00 -1.91
C LYS A 23 -7.29 -3.57 -2.05
N THR A 24 -6.38 -2.65 -2.32
CA THR A 24 -6.68 -1.25 -2.59
C THR A 24 -5.75 -0.72 -3.68
N TYR A 25 -6.26 0.20 -4.50
CA TYR A 25 -5.51 0.87 -5.58
C TYR A 25 -4.98 2.23 -5.14
N THR A 26 -5.53 2.77 -4.04
CA THR A 26 -5.11 4.03 -3.46
C THR A 26 -4.98 3.88 -1.95
N LEU A 27 -4.23 4.77 -1.30
CA LEU A 27 -4.09 4.82 0.15
C LEU A 27 -4.59 6.18 0.66
N PRO A 28 -5.90 6.48 0.55
CA PRO A 28 -6.47 7.66 1.17
C PRO A 28 -6.44 7.51 2.70
N HIS A 29 -6.55 8.63 3.41
CA HIS A 29 -6.52 8.63 4.87
C HIS A 29 -7.54 7.67 5.51
N GLU A 30 -8.74 7.55 4.92
CA GLU A 30 -9.75 6.58 5.38
C GLU A 30 -9.28 5.11 5.30
N THR A 31 -8.48 4.76 4.29
CA THR A 31 -7.90 3.41 4.17
C THR A 31 -6.80 3.19 5.20
N GLU A 32 -6.02 4.22 5.53
CA GLU A 32 -5.05 4.15 6.62
C GLU A 32 -5.75 3.86 7.95
N ILE A 33 -6.80 4.63 8.29
CA ILE A 33 -7.61 4.43 9.50
C ILE A 33 -8.19 3.01 9.53
N TYR A 34 -8.74 2.54 8.41
CA TYR A 34 -9.29 1.19 8.31
C TYR A 34 -8.25 0.11 8.59
N LEU A 35 -7.05 0.22 8.01
CA LEU A 35 -5.95 -0.72 8.24
C LEU A 35 -5.50 -0.71 9.71
N GLU A 36 -5.41 0.48 10.32
CA GLU A 36 -5.08 0.61 11.74
C GLU A 36 -6.15 -0.02 12.65
N GLU A 37 -7.44 0.10 12.30
CA GLU A 37 -8.51 -0.52 13.07
C GLU A 37 -8.50 -2.06 12.93
N VAL A 38 -8.20 -2.58 11.73
CA VAL A 38 -7.98 -4.02 11.50
C VAL A 38 -6.82 -4.53 12.37
N LEU A 39 -5.68 -3.84 12.34
CA LEU A 39 -4.50 -4.20 13.12
C LEU A 39 -4.79 -4.16 14.63
N LYS A 40 -5.51 -3.14 15.09
CA LYS A 40 -5.93 -3.02 16.50
C LYS A 40 -6.74 -4.25 16.93
N VAL A 41 -7.83 -4.57 16.20
CA VAL A 41 -8.68 -5.73 16.53
C VAL A 41 -7.88 -7.03 16.50
N PHE A 42 -6.97 -7.16 15.53
CA PHE A 42 -6.11 -8.34 15.44
C PHE A 42 -5.18 -8.48 16.66
N LEU A 43 -4.52 -7.41 17.10
CA LEU A 43 -3.61 -7.42 18.24
C LEU A 43 -4.33 -7.60 19.58
N GLU A 44 -5.51 -6.99 19.74
CA GLU A 44 -6.36 -7.16 20.93
C GLU A 44 -6.73 -8.63 21.16
N GLU A 45 -6.99 -9.39 20.08
CA GLU A 45 -7.31 -10.83 20.18
C GLU A 45 -6.15 -11.68 20.72
N PHE A 46 -4.92 -11.18 20.67
CA PHE A 46 -3.73 -11.83 21.24
C PHE A 46 -3.25 -11.16 22.55
N GLY A 47 -3.95 -10.14 23.05
CA GLY A 47 -3.50 -9.36 24.20
C GLY A 47 -2.19 -8.59 23.94
N GLN A 48 -1.96 -8.17 22.69
CA GLN A 48 -0.75 -7.48 22.22
C GLN A 48 -1.04 -6.05 21.75
N ASP A 49 -2.08 -5.42 22.30
CA ASP A 49 -2.52 -4.06 21.98
C ASP A 49 -1.40 -3.00 22.16
N HIS A 50 -0.49 -3.21 23.11
CA HIS A 50 0.68 -2.35 23.33
C HIS A 50 1.63 -2.26 22.12
N LEU A 51 1.56 -3.19 21.16
CA LEU A 51 2.37 -3.14 19.93
C LEU A 51 1.73 -2.30 18.81
N LYS A 52 0.46 -1.88 18.99
CA LYS A 52 -0.36 -1.26 17.95
C LYS A 52 0.35 -0.10 17.26
N ASP A 53 0.83 0.89 18.01
CA ASP A 53 1.36 2.11 17.39
C ASP A 53 2.66 1.84 16.61
N ARG A 54 3.52 0.94 17.11
CA ARG A 54 4.77 0.55 16.43
C ARG A 54 4.49 -0.21 15.14
N LEU A 55 3.55 -1.17 15.19
CA LEU A 55 3.20 -1.97 14.02
C LEU A 55 2.37 -1.16 13.01
N ALA A 56 1.52 -0.24 13.46
CA ALA A 56 0.79 0.67 12.59
C ALA A 56 1.74 1.57 11.79
N TYR A 57 2.78 2.10 12.45
CA TYR A 57 3.83 2.87 11.77
C TYR A 57 4.53 2.04 10.69
N CYS A 58 4.99 0.83 11.02
CA CYS A 58 5.62 -0.07 10.05
C CYS A 58 4.69 -0.38 8.87
N MET A 59 3.42 -0.68 9.15
CA MET A 59 2.41 -0.98 8.14
C MET A 59 2.19 0.20 7.19
N LYS A 60 2.16 1.44 7.72
CA LYS A 60 2.02 2.66 6.90
C LYS A 60 3.22 2.88 5.99
N GLU A 61 4.44 2.77 6.52
CA GLU A 61 5.66 2.91 5.72
C GLU A 61 5.74 1.86 4.61
N LEU A 62 5.36 0.61 4.91
CA LEU A 62 5.29 -0.46 3.92
C LEU A 62 4.24 -0.18 2.84
N ALA A 63 3.04 0.27 3.22
CA ALA A 63 1.97 0.61 2.27
C ALA A 63 2.36 1.77 1.34
N VAL A 64 2.99 2.82 1.89
CA VAL A 64 3.50 3.95 1.10
C VAL A 64 4.61 3.51 0.15
N ASN A 65 5.53 2.65 0.60
CA ASN A 65 6.60 2.13 -0.23
C ASN A 65 6.08 1.20 -1.34
N ALA A 66 5.07 0.38 -1.06
CA ALA A 66 4.39 -0.44 -2.06
C ALA A 66 3.75 0.43 -3.16
N LYS A 67 3.04 1.50 -2.78
CA LYS A 67 2.47 2.47 -3.74
C LYS A 67 3.58 3.11 -4.60
N LYS A 68 4.67 3.58 -3.99
CA LYS A 68 5.80 4.15 -4.73
C LYS A 68 6.43 3.14 -5.69
N ALA A 69 6.53 1.87 -5.30
CA ALA A 69 7.05 0.81 -6.17
C ALA A 69 6.13 0.56 -7.37
N ASN A 70 4.81 0.54 -7.16
CA ASN A 70 3.83 0.42 -8.23
C ASN A 70 3.91 1.60 -9.20
N THR A 71 4.01 2.84 -8.70
CA THR A 71 4.24 4.01 -9.55
C THR A 71 5.53 3.89 -10.37
N LYS A 72 6.65 3.41 -9.78
CA LYS A 72 7.89 3.20 -10.53
C LYS A 72 7.69 2.19 -11.67
N ARG A 73 7.02 1.06 -11.44
CA ARG A 73 6.80 0.04 -12.47
C ARG A 73 6.11 0.62 -13.71
N VAL A 74 5.02 1.38 -13.52
CA VAL A 74 4.30 1.98 -14.65
C VAL A 74 5.06 3.16 -15.28
N TYR A 75 5.76 3.96 -14.47
CA TYR A 75 6.60 5.06 -14.95
C TYR A 75 7.72 4.57 -15.87
N PHE A 76 8.45 3.55 -15.42
CA PHE A 76 9.55 2.96 -16.19
C PHE A 76 9.05 2.35 -17.50
N LYS A 77 7.94 1.62 -17.44
CA LYS A 77 7.29 1.06 -18.62
C LYS A 77 6.89 2.16 -19.63
N GLU A 78 6.30 3.26 -19.16
CA GLU A 78 5.92 4.39 -20.01
C GLU A 78 7.14 5.07 -20.68
N LYS A 79 8.26 5.19 -19.96
CA LYS A 79 9.50 5.77 -20.48
C LYS A 79 10.32 4.80 -21.34
N ASN A 80 9.84 3.58 -21.57
CA ASN A 80 10.59 2.49 -22.21
C ASN A 80 11.93 2.19 -21.53
N LEU A 81 11.97 2.28 -20.20
CA LEU A 81 13.12 1.98 -19.36
C LEU A 81 12.95 0.62 -18.68
N ASN A 82 14.01 -0.16 -18.59
CA ASN A 82 14.02 -1.39 -17.81
C ASN A 82 14.32 -1.08 -16.34
N ILE A 83 13.36 -1.31 -15.45
CA ILE A 83 13.52 -1.06 -14.01
C ILE A 83 14.59 -1.94 -13.35
N ASP A 84 14.90 -3.10 -13.93
CA ASP A 84 15.90 -4.04 -13.44
C ASP A 84 17.31 -3.77 -14.03
N ASN A 85 17.43 -2.81 -14.94
CA ASN A 85 18.72 -2.33 -15.44
C ASN A 85 19.18 -1.11 -14.64
N GLU A 86 20.42 -1.16 -14.13
CA GLU A 86 20.94 -0.13 -13.23
C GLU A 86 21.06 1.26 -13.90
N GLU A 87 21.46 1.31 -15.17
CA GLU A 87 21.63 2.58 -15.89
C GLU A 87 20.28 3.21 -16.24
N ASP A 88 19.33 2.40 -16.72
CA ASP A 88 17.94 2.83 -16.94
C ASP A 88 17.30 3.31 -15.63
N TYR A 89 17.57 2.62 -14.52
CA TYR A 89 17.12 3.03 -13.19
C TYR A 89 17.64 4.40 -12.81
N LYS A 90 18.95 4.65 -12.96
CA LYS A 90 19.55 5.96 -12.71
C LYS A 90 18.93 7.03 -13.61
N ILE A 91 18.67 6.75 -14.88
CA ILE A 91 18.05 7.67 -15.83
C ILE A 91 16.63 8.02 -15.40
N GLY A 92 15.78 7.02 -15.19
CA GLY A 92 14.37 7.21 -14.82
C GLY A 92 14.20 7.94 -13.49
N MET A 93 15.09 7.67 -12.53
CA MET A 93 15.01 8.33 -11.22
C MET A 93 15.35 9.82 -11.22
N LYS A 94 16.01 10.36 -12.27
CA LYS A 94 16.31 11.80 -12.38
C LYS A 94 15.04 12.66 -12.42
N THR A 95 14.01 12.18 -13.12
CA THR A 95 12.76 12.92 -13.37
C THR A 95 11.54 12.28 -12.73
N PHE A 96 11.66 11.08 -12.15
CA PHE A 96 10.55 10.35 -11.53
C PHE A 96 9.70 11.21 -10.59
N LYS A 97 10.34 11.93 -9.65
CA LYS A 97 9.62 12.72 -8.64
C LYS A 97 8.82 13.86 -9.27
N SER A 98 9.40 14.64 -10.17
CA SER A 98 8.72 15.75 -10.83
C SER A 98 7.59 15.25 -11.72
N ASP A 99 7.88 14.25 -12.56
CA ASP A 99 6.93 13.74 -13.53
C ASP A 99 5.68 13.16 -12.84
N THR A 100 5.90 12.38 -11.77
CA THR A 100 4.80 11.70 -11.07
C THR A 100 3.99 12.62 -10.18
N LEU A 101 4.59 13.68 -9.61
CA LEU A 101 3.84 14.68 -8.83
C LEU A 101 3.03 15.62 -9.72
N ASN A 102 3.51 15.94 -10.91
CA ASN A 102 2.80 16.79 -11.86
C ASN A 102 1.60 16.08 -12.51
N ASN A 103 1.69 14.76 -12.68
CA ASN A 103 0.68 13.95 -13.37
C ASN A 103 0.17 12.78 -12.50
N ILE A 104 -0.18 13.04 -11.24
CA ILE A 104 -0.55 11.99 -10.27
C ILE A 104 -1.68 11.09 -10.81
N ASP A 105 -2.74 11.68 -11.34
CA ASP A 105 -3.92 10.93 -11.79
C ASP A 105 -3.63 9.99 -12.95
N HIS A 106 -2.76 10.42 -13.88
CA HIS A 106 -2.30 9.61 -15.00
C HIS A 106 -1.60 8.32 -14.52
N TYR A 107 -0.65 8.45 -13.59
CA TYR A 107 0.06 7.28 -13.08
C TYR A 107 -0.79 6.40 -12.14
N LEU A 108 -1.83 6.95 -11.52
CA LEU A 108 -2.82 6.15 -10.78
C LEU A 108 -3.67 5.30 -11.73
N GLU A 109 -4.07 5.87 -12.87
CA GLU A 109 -4.84 5.13 -13.88
C GLU A 109 -3.99 4.03 -14.54
N LEU A 110 -2.73 4.31 -14.86
CA LEU A 110 -1.81 3.28 -15.36
C LEU A 110 -1.60 2.14 -14.37
N GLN A 111 -1.49 2.42 -13.07
CA GLN A 111 -1.39 1.39 -12.03
C GLN A 111 -2.62 0.49 -12.03
N LYS A 112 -3.82 1.10 -12.04
CA LYS A 112 -5.09 0.37 -12.09
C LYS A 112 -5.20 -0.52 -13.34
N GLN A 113 -4.82 -0.01 -14.51
CA GLN A 113 -4.81 -0.79 -15.76
C GLN A 113 -3.82 -1.95 -15.73
N ALA A 114 -2.69 -1.78 -15.03
CA ALA A 114 -1.70 -2.83 -14.81
C ALA A 114 -2.08 -3.82 -13.68
N GLY A 115 -3.20 -3.60 -12.97
CA GLY A 115 -3.61 -4.41 -11.82
C GLY A 115 -2.73 -4.23 -10.59
N LEU A 116 -2.08 -3.06 -10.46
CA LEU A 116 -1.17 -2.68 -9.39
C LEU A 116 -1.84 -1.77 -8.35
#